data_AF-A0A6A5GQX2-F1
#
_entry.id   AF-A0A6A5GQX2-F1
#
_cell.length_a   1.000
_cell.length_b   1.000
_cell.length_c   1.000
_cell.angle_alpha   90.00
_cell.angle_beta   90.00
_cell.angle_gamma   90.00
#
_symmetry.space_group_name_H-M   'P 1'
#
loop_
_entity.id
_entity.type
_entity.pdbx_description
1 polymer ?
#
loop_
_entity_poly.entity_id
_entity_poly.type
_entity_poly.pdbx_seq_one_letter_code
_entity_poly.pdbx_strand_id
1 'polypeptide(L)'
;MTRLPSTGIFTSYCATIPPNHWLKCILFAALYFNYLAMSFPFLLPVIRLIIVTFPKRHVIINTILIRYGVPLILLFPICFTFYLIPALGVCKQRASPYPFGAIWIYYINSAFGLRNSFFHLYNLIFWMTLSIIANFLLFYQVGQARSRLIRAQTSGTSKRAHTSITITTLAMITFYVTNGSFLLMYIFYYGTNSYFSYAEIIRPFGNDLQTCVVTWVFYLTHPAFQKKKSMDSDLIFSTSSFRRRVDISI
;
A
#
# COMPACT_ATOMS: atom_id res chain seq x y z
N MET A 1 -2.66 6.26 14.54
CA MET A 1 -2.34 7.49 15.31
C MET A 1 -1.05 8.06 14.75
N THR A 2 -0.99 9.38 14.54
CA THR A 2 0.20 10.11 14.07
C THR A 2 0.95 10.65 15.28
N ARG A 3 2.26 10.36 15.36
CA ARG A 3 3.15 10.90 16.39
C ARG A 3 3.42 12.36 16.07
N LEU A 4 3.06 13.25 16.99
CA LEU A 4 3.52 14.63 16.93
C LEU A 4 4.81 14.70 17.77
N PRO A 5 5.89 15.32 17.26
CA PRO A 5 7.10 15.50 18.06
C PRO A 5 6.75 16.32 19.31
N SER A 6 7.46 16.05 20.41
CA SER A 6 7.34 16.82 21.66
C SER A 6 7.97 18.19 21.46
N THR A 7 7.37 19.02 20.60
CA THR A 7 7.73 20.41 20.43
C THR A 7 6.90 21.20 21.44
N GLY A 8 7.55 21.82 22.42
CA GLY A 8 6.88 22.50 23.53
C GLY A 8 5.80 23.49 23.10
N ILE A 9 5.91 24.07 21.90
CA ILE A 9 4.94 25.00 21.30
C ILE A 9 3.63 24.30 20.93
N PHE A 10 3.68 23.15 20.24
CA PHE A 10 2.46 22.44 19.87
C PHE A 10 1.83 21.79 21.09
N THR A 11 2.67 21.26 21.99
CA THR A 11 2.24 20.66 23.25
C THR A 11 1.50 21.67 24.13
N SER A 12 2.06 22.87 24.32
CA SER A 12 1.42 23.94 25.11
C SER A 12 0.13 24.43 24.46
N TYR A 13 0.13 24.59 23.13
CA TYR A 13 -1.08 24.95 22.37
C TYR A 13 -2.20 23.91 22.54
N CYS A 14 -1.88 22.62 22.42
CA CYS A 14 -2.85 21.53 22.60
C CYS A 14 -3.40 21.47 24.04
N ALA A 15 -2.61 21.83 25.05
CA ALA A 15 -3.04 21.83 26.45
C ALA A 15 -4.03 22.97 26.77
N THR A 16 -3.95 24.09 26.06
CA THR A 16 -4.82 25.26 26.25
C THR A 16 -6.18 25.12 25.54
N ILE A 17 -6.32 24.16 24.62
CA ILE A 17 -7.53 24.03 23.78
C ILE A 17 -8.56 23.11 24.43
N PRO A 18 -9.80 23.58 24.66
CA PRO A 18 -10.89 22.73 25.10
C PRO A 18 -11.32 21.75 23.99
N PRO A 19 -12.05 20.67 24.33
CA PRO A 19 -12.54 19.70 23.35
C PRO A 19 -13.24 20.39 22.17
N ASN A 20 -12.77 20.14 20.94
CA ASN A 20 -13.24 20.86 19.74
C ASN A 20 -13.50 19.90 18.57
N HIS A 21 -14.50 20.23 17.75
CA HIS A 21 -14.79 19.56 16.49
C HIS A 21 -13.68 19.74 15.45
N TRP A 22 -12.88 20.82 15.51
CA TRP A 22 -11.75 21.00 14.60
C TRP A 22 -10.66 19.93 14.79
N LEU A 23 -10.32 19.59 16.04
CA LEU A 23 -9.38 18.50 16.36
C LEU A 23 -9.90 17.13 15.89
N LYS A 24 -11.23 16.94 15.93
CA LYS A 24 -11.86 15.74 15.35
C LYS A 24 -11.63 15.66 13.84
N CYS A 25 -11.68 16.76 13.09
CA CYS A 25 -11.45 16.73 11.64
C CYS A 25 -10.06 16.20 11.27
N ILE A 26 -9.02 16.58 12.04
CA ILE A 26 -7.66 16.06 11.85
C ILE A 26 -7.62 14.56 12.10
N LEU A 27 -8.23 14.10 13.19
CA LEU A 27 -8.29 12.68 13.52
C LEU A 27 -9.10 11.90 12.47
N PHE A 28 -10.22 12.45 12.01
CA PHE A 28 -11.05 11.89 10.96
C PHE A 28 -10.26 11.71 9.67
N ALA A 29 -9.53 12.75 9.22
CA ALA A 29 -8.67 12.67 8.05
C ALA A 29 -7.59 11.60 8.23
N ALA A 30 -6.93 11.55 9.39
CA ALA A 30 -5.93 10.52 9.66
C ALA A 30 -6.52 9.11 9.60
N LEU A 31 -7.69 8.87 10.18
CA LEU A 31 -8.37 7.57 10.13
C LEU A 31 -8.80 7.24 8.69
N TYR A 32 -9.38 8.19 7.98
CA TYR A 32 -9.80 8.08 6.59
C TYR A 32 -8.64 7.62 5.70
N PHE A 33 -7.49 8.30 5.76
CA PHE A 33 -6.31 7.91 4.99
C PHE A 33 -5.73 6.55 5.40
N ASN A 34 -5.83 6.16 6.68
CA ASN A 34 -5.40 4.82 7.10
C ASN A 34 -6.29 3.72 6.50
N TYR A 35 -7.61 3.91 6.43
CA TYR A 35 -8.50 2.97 5.77
C TYR A 35 -8.23 2.91 4.26
N LEU A 36 -8.04 4.05 3.60
CA LEU A 36 -7.65 4.09 2.18
C LEU A 36 -6.33 3.36 1.93
N ALA A 37 -5.32 3.59 2.77
CA ALA A 37 -4.02 2.92 2.66
C ALA A 37 -4.13 1.40 2.79
N MET A 38 -5.18 0.86 3.43
CA MET A 38 -5.43 -0.58 3.50
C MET A 38 -6.17 -1.13 2.27
N SER A 39 -7.09 -0.35 1.69
CA SER A 39 -7.94 -0.77 0.58
C SER A 39 -7.28 -0.59 -0.79
N PHE A 40 -6.54 0.49 -1.03
CA PHE A 40 -5.88 0.73 -2.32
C PHE A 40 -4.89 -0.35 -2.74
N PRO A 41 -4.05 -0.91 -1.85
CA PRO A 41 -3.12 -1.97 -2.22
C PRO A 41 -3.79 -3.24 -2.73
N PHE A 42 -5.01 -3.55 -2.28
CA PHE A 42 -5.80 -4.67 -2.82
C PHE A 42 -6.22 -4.48 -4.28
N LEU A 43 -6.39 -3.23 -4.73
CA LEU A 43 -6.77 -2.95 -6.11
C LEU A 43 -5.68 -3.38 -7.11
N LEU A 44 -4.40 -3.28 -6.72
CA LEU A 44 -3.26 -3.64 -7.57
C LEU A 44 -3.24 -5.12 -8.01
N PRO A 45 -3.32 -6.12 -7.11
CA PRO A 45 -3.40 -7.52 -7.50
C PRO A 45 -4.69 -7.83 -8.28
N VAL A 46 -5.82 -7.18 -8.00
CA VAL A 46 -7.06 -7.39 -8.77
C VAL A 46 -6.90 -6.92 -10.22
N ILE A 47 -6.38 -5.71 -10.44
CA ILE A 47 -6.09 -5.19 -11.78
C ILE A 47 -5.15 -6.14 -12.54
N ARG A 48 -4.08 -6.59 -11.88
CA ARG A 48 -3.10 -7.52 -12.49
C ARG A 48 -3.72 -8.87 -12.80
N LEU A 49 -4.58 -9.39 -11.93
CA LEU A 49 -5.30 -10.64 -12.13
C LEU A 49 -6.18 -10.56 -13.39
N ILE A 50 -6.95 -9.49 -13.55
CA ILE A 50 -7.81 -9.28 -14.73
C ILE A 50 -7.00 -9.23 -16.03
N ILE A 51 -5.84 -8.58 -16.02
CA ILE A 51 -4.95 -8.50 -17.19
C ILE A 51 -4.46 -9.90 -17.59
N VAL A 52 -4.10 -10.74 -16.62
CA VAL A 52 -3.63 -12.11 -16.87
C VAL A 52 -4.77 -13.03 -17.31
N THR A 53 -5.95 -12.93 -16.70
CA THR A 53 -7.10 -13.80 -17.00
C THR A 53 -7.77 -13.46 -18.33
N PHE A 54 -7.91 -12.17 -18.66
CA PHE A 54 -8.69 -11.70 -19.81
C PHE A 54 -7.92 -10.74 -20.73
N PRO A 55 -6.84 -11.19 -21.40
CA PRO A 55 -5.94 -10.30 -22.16
C PRO A 55 -6.60 -9.57 -23.34
N LYS A 56 -7.77 -10.00 -23.83
CA LYS A 56 -8.49 -9.32 -24.92
C LYS A 56 -9.51 -8.27 -24.45
N ARG A 57 -10.05 -8.44 -23.23
CA ARG A 57 -11.11 -7.58 -22.66
C ARG A 57 -10.65 -6.80 -21.43
N HIS A 58 -9.40 -6.96 -21.01
CA HIS A 58 -8.84 -6.34 -19.80
C HIS A 58 -8.98 -4.82 -19.79
N VAL A 59 -8.88 -4.14 -20.95
CA VAL A 59 -9.04 -2.68 -21.02
C VAL A 59 -10.44 -2.25 -20.59
N ILE A 60 -11.48 -2.83 -21.18
CA ILE A 60 -12.88 -2.49 -20.89
C ILE A 60 -13.20 -2.82 -19.42
N ILE A 61 -12.80 -4.02 -18.96
CA ILE A 61 -13.08 -4.47 -17.60
C ILE A 61 -12.33 -3.61 -16.57
N ASN A 62 -11.05 -3.30 -16.78
CA ASN A 62 -10.30 -2.43 -15.87
C ASN A 62 -10.84 -1.01 -15.88
N THR A 63 -11.24 -0.45 -17.02
CA THR A 63 -11.84 0.89 -17.06
C THR A 63 -13.13 0.94 -16.24
N ILE A 64 -13.99 -0.09 -16.34
CA ILE A 64 -15.21 -0.20 -15.52
C ILE A 64 -14.84 -0.35 -14.04
N LEU A 65 -13.89 -1.24 -13.71
CA LEU A 65 -13.44 -1.47 -12.34
C LEU A 65 -12.86 -0.20 -11.71
N ILE A 66 -12.02 0.55 -12.43
CA ILE A 66 -11.44 1.80 -11.91
C ILE A 66 -12.54 2.86 -11.75
N ARG A 67 -13.42 3.00 -12.74
CA ARG A 67 -14.48 4.02 -12.74
C ARG A 67 -15.47 3.85 -11.59
N TYR A 68 -15.83 2.62 -11.23
CA TYR A 68 -16.76 2.35 -10.12
C TYR A 68 -16.07 1.94 -8.82
N GLY A 69 -14.97 1.21 -8.89
CA GLY A 69 -14.24 0.70 -7.71
C GLY A 69 -13.49 1.79 -6.96
N VAL A 70 -12.84 2.74 -7.64
CA VAL A 70 -12.15 3.85 -6.97
C VAL A 70 -13.10 4.73 -6.16
N PRO A 71 -14.23 5.24 -6.69
CA PRO A 71 -15.15 6.04 -5.87
C PRO A 71 -15.77 5.22 -4.74
N LEU A 72 -16.03 3.93 -4.93
CA LEU A 72 -16.51 3.06 -3.86
C LEU A 72 -15.47 2.91 -2.73
N ILE A 73 -14.19 2.73 -3.07
CA ILE A 73 -13.09 2.71 -2.08
C ILE A 73 -12.95 4.05 -1.37
N LEU A 74 -13.19 5.18 -2.04
CA LEU A 74 -13.16 6.51 -1.41
C LEU A 74 -14.34 6.74 -0.46
N LEU A 75 -15.52 6.22 -0.79
CA LEU A 75 -16.71 6.29 0.07
C LEU A 75 -16.64 5.32 1.26
N PHE A 76 -15.96 4.18 1.09
CA PHE A 76 -15.88 3.12 2.08
C PHE A 76 -15.46 3.61 3.49
N PRO A 77 -14.34 4.34 3.68
CA PRO A 77 -13.95 4.85 4.99
C PRO A 77 -15.00 5.76 5.65
N ILE A 78 -15.79 6.50 4.85
CA ILE A 78 -16.83 7.41 5.37
C ILE A 78 -17.94 6.59 6.04
N CYS A 79 -18.35 5.49 5.42
CA CYS A 79 -19.32 4.54 5.99
C CYS A 79 -18.82 3.95 7.31
N PHE A 80 -17.53 3.64 7.43
CA PHE A 80 -16.94 3.06 8.64
C PHE A 80 -16.55 4.10 9.71
N THR A 81 -16.65 5.40 9.44
CA THR A 81 -16.29 6.47 10.39
C THR A 81 -17.50 7.22 10.94
N PHE A 82 -18.72 6.74 10.70
CA PHE A 82 -19.97 7.36 11.18
C PHE A 82 -20.01 7.56 12.70
N TYR A 83 -19.38 6.66 13.47
CA TYR A 83 -19.35 6.74 14.93
C TYR A 83 -18.54 7.95 15.45
N LEU A 84 -17.71 8.55 14.60
CA LEU A 84 -16.94 9.74 14.91
C LEU A 84 -17.75 11.04 14.70
N ILE A 85 -18.98 10.97 14.15
CA ILE A 85 -19.83 12.15 13.91
C ILE A 85 -20.15 12.92 15.21
N PRO A 86 -20.63 12.31 16.30
CA PRO A 86 -20.88 13.03 17.56
C PRO A 86 -19.64 13.23 18.44
N ALA A 87 -18.48 12.65 18.06
CA ALA A 87 -17.29 12.68 18.91
C ALA A 87 -16.64 14.08 18.98
N LEU A 88 -15.96 14.34 20.10
CA LEU A 88 -15.14 15.54 20.30
C LEU A 88 -13.66 15.16 20.29
N GLY A 89 -12.85 15.93 19.57
CA GLY A 89 -11.40 15.76 19.55
C GLY A 89 -10.76 16.40 20.78
N VAL A 90 -9.88 15.67 21.46
CA VAL A 90 -9.15 16.11 22.64
C VAL A 90 -7.68 15.76 22.54
N CYS A 91 -6.83 16.63 23.10
CA CYS A 91 -5.41 16.34 23.27
C CYS A 91 -5.23 15.53 24.56
N LYS A 92 -4.64 14.34 24.48
CA LYS A 92 -4.27 13.55 25.66
C LYS A 92 -2.75 13.41 25.75
N GLN A 93 -2.24 13.19 26.95
CA GLN A 93 -0.86 12.75 27.15
C GLN A 93 -0.74 11.27 26.78
N ARG A 94 0.34 10.88 26.11
CA ARG A 94 0.63 9.46 25.87
C ARG A 94 1.01 8.75 27.18
N ALA A 95 0.58 7.49 27.29
CA ALA A 95 0.98 6.61 28.39
C ALA A 95 2.49 6.28 28.35
N SER A 96 3.04 5.77 29.46
CA SER A 96 4.44 5.29 29.56
C SER A 96 4.82 4.41 28.35
N PRO A 97 6.02 4.56 27.74
CA PRO A 97 7.27 5.16 28.24
C PRO A 97 7.56 6.59 27.75
N TYR A 98 6.57 7.30 27.20
CA TYR A 98 6.83 8.62 26.61
C TYR A 98 6.99 9.71 27.67
N PRO A 99 7.95 10.65 27.49
CA PRO A 99 8.14 11.75 28.43
C PRO A 99 6.94 12.70 28.45
N PHE A 100 6.83 13.46 29.54
CA PHE A 100 5.84 14.53 29.67
C PHE A 100 5.93 15.50 28.49
N GLY A 101 4.79 15.85 27.90
CA GLY A 101 4.70 16.68 26.70
C GLY A 101 4.56 15.92 25.39
N ALA A 102 4.69 14.59 25.40
CA ALA A 102 4.26 13.74 24.29
C ALA A 102 2.73 13.64 24.20
N ILE A 103 2.13 14.55 23.45
CA ILE A 103 0.68 14.63 23.24
C ILE A 103 0.28 13.86 21.97
N TRP A 104 -0.91 13.26 22.02
CA TRP A 104 -1.58 12.68 20.86
C TRP A 104 -3.05 13.13 20.82
N ILE A 105 -3.61 13.24 19.62
CA ILE A 105 -5.01 13.60 19.42
C ILE A 105 -5.87 12.35 19.58
N TYR A 106 -6.82 12.39 20.50
CA TYR A 106 -7.77 11.34 20.81
C TYR A 106 -9.21 11.86 20.68
N TYR A 107 -10.20 10.97 20.68
CA TYR A 107 -11.61 11.36 20.64
C TYR A 107 -12.35 10.87 21.88
N ILE A 108 -13.27 11.68 22.38
CA ILE A 108 -14.20 11.30 23.45
C ILE A 108 -15.64 11.39 22.94
N ASN A 109 -16.57 10.73 23.63
CA ASN A 109 -18.00 10.74 23.30
C ASN A 109 -18.31 10.21 21.89
N SER A 110 -17.75 9.05 21.51
CA SER A 110 -18.16 8.41 20.25
C SER A 110 -19.59 7.91 20.30
N ALA A 111 -20.23 7.85 19.12
CA ALA A 111 -21.56 7.27 18.98
C ALA A 111 -21.53 5.83 19.50
N PHE A 112 -22.50 5.47 20.34
CA PHE A 112 -22.68 4.11 20.86
C PHE A 112 -21.48 3.55 21.65
N GLY A 113 -20.56 4.40 22.14
CA GLY A 113 -19.36 3.95 22.85
C GLY A 113 -18.39 3.13 22.00
N LEU A 114 -18.53 3.20 20.66
CA LEU A 114 -17.76 2.39 19.73
C LEU A 114 -16.27 2.78 19.73
N ARG A 115 -15.40 1.76 19.72
CA ARG A 115 -13.95 1.91 19.69
C ARG A 115 -13.40 1.59 18.30
N ASN A 116 -12.71 2.55 17.68
CA ASN A 116 -12.14 2.43 16.35
C ASN A 116 -11.22 1.21 16.21
N SER A 117 -10.49 0.83 17.26
CA SER A 117 -9.52 -0.26 17.22
C SER A 117 -10.11 -1.59 16.73
N PHE A 118 -11.34 -1.91 17.12
CA PHE A 118 -12.01 -3.14 16.69
C PHE A 118 -12.47 -3.07 15.23
N PHE A 119 -13.07 -1.95 14.82
CA PHE A 119 -13.44 -1.72 13.41
C PHE A 119 -12.23 -1.75 12.49
N HIS A 120 -11.12 -1.17 12.94
CA HIS A 120 -9.88 -1.15 12.18
C HIS A 120 -9.25 -2.53 12.08
N LEU A 121 -9.28 -3.32 13.16
CA LEU A 121 -8.81 -4.72 13.15
C LEU A 121 -9.65 -5.58 12.21
N TYR A 122 -10.98 -5.47 12.27
CA TYR A 122 -11.87 -6.22 11.37
C TYR A 122 -11.60 -5.88 9.90
N ASN A 123 -11.50 -4.59 9.58
CA ASN A 123 -11.16 -4.13 8.23
C ASN A 123 -9.79 -4.64 7.78
N LEU A 124 -8.79 -4.62 8.66
CA LEU A 124 -7.46 -5.13 8.35
C LEU A 124 -7.50 -6.63 8.00
N ILE A 125 -8.19 -7.44 8.80
CA ILE A 125 -8.31 -8.89 8.55
C ILE A 125 -9.08 -9.14 7.24
N PHE A 126 -10.16 -8.40 6.99
CA PHE A 126 -10.93 -8.49 5.77
C PHE A 126 -10.09 -8.16 4.51
N TRP A 127 -9.39 -7.02 4.50
CA TRP A 127 -8.55 -6.64 3.36
C TRP A 127 -7.31 -7.54 3.20
N MET A 128 -6.75 -8.03 4.30
CA MET A 128 -5.65 -8.99 4.28
C MET A 128 -6.08 -10.32 3.64
N THR A 129 -7.23 -10.88 4.05
CA THR A 129 -7.74 -12.14 3.50
C THR A 129 -8.05 -12.01 2.01
N LEU A 130 -8.76 -10.95 1.59
CA LEU A 130 -9.01 -10.67 0.18
C LEU A 130 -7.71 -10.52 -0.63
N SER A 131 -6.72 -9.82 -0.07
CA SER A 131 -5.43 -9.64 -0.75
C SER A 131 -4.64 -10.94 -0.89
N ILE A 132 -4.66 -11.81 0.13
CA ILE A 132 -4.02 -13.13 0.05
C ILE A 132 -4.70 -13.98 -1.03
N ILE A 133 -6.04 -14.01 -1.07
CA ILE A 133 -6.81 -14.74 -2.08
C ILE A 133 -6.48 -14.23 -3.49
N ALA A 134 -6.53 -12.90 -3.70
CA ALA A 134 -6.22 -12.30 -5.01
C ALA A 134 -4.79 -12.64 -5.46
N ASN A 135 -3.81 -12.56 -4.56
CA ASN A 135 -2.42 -12.90 -4.85
C ASN A 135 -2.24 -14.40 -5.16
N PHE A 136 -2.91 -15.30 -4.43
CA PHE A 136 -2.88 -16.73 -4.70
C PHE A 136 -3.45 -17.05 -6.10
N LEU A 137 -4.60 -16.48 -6.44
CA LEU A 137 -5.21 -16.63 -7.77
C LEU A 137 -4.27 -16.11 -8.87
N LEU A 138 -3.62 -14.98 -8.62
CA LEU A 138 -2.67 -14.39 -9.56
C LEU A 138 -1.45 -15.29 -9.78
N PHE A 139 -0.87 -15.85 -8.72
CA PHE A 139 0.20 -16.84 -8.82
C PHE A 139 -0.21 -18.08 -9.62
N TYR A 140 -1.39 -18.62 -9.34
CA TYR A 140 -1.92 -19.79 -10.03
C TYR A 140 -2.08 -19.52 -11.54
N GLN A 141 -2.69 -18.40 -11.91
CA GLN A 141 -2.91 -18.04 -13.31
C GLN A 141 -1.61 -17.78 -14.08
N VAL A 142 -0.62 -17.15 -13.44
CA VAL A 142 0.70 -16.90 -14.06
C VAL A 142 1.47 -18.22 -14.25
N GLY A 143 1.39 -19.14 -13.28
CA GLY A 143 1.94 -20.48 -13.42
C GLY A 143 1.28 -21.25 -14.57
N GLN A 144 -0.04 -21.19 -14.68
CA GLN A 144 -0.78 -21.82 -15.77
C GLN A 144 -0.41 -21.22 -17.13
N ALA A 145 -0.34 -19.89 -17.26
CA ALA A 145 0.07 -19.23 -18.50
C ALA A 145 1.48 -19.65 -18.95
N ARG A 146 2.40 -19.85 -18.01
CA ARG A 146 3.76 -20.34 -18.30
C ARG A 146 3.76 -21.78 -18.83
N SER A 147 2.98 -22.67 -18.20
CA SER A 147 2.87 -24.08 -18.63
C SER A 147 2.35 -24.23 -20.07
N ARG A 148 1.55 -23.25 -20.54
CA ARG A 148 1.01 -23.21 -21.91
C ARG A 148 1.99 -22.61 -22.95
N LEU A 149 3.02 -21.89 -22.52
CA LEU A 149 3.95 -21.14 -23.39
C LEU A 149 5.32 -21.84 -23.59
N ILE A 150 5.37 -23.17 -23.53
CA ILE A 150 6.58 -23.98 -23.75
C ILE A 150 7.00 -23.93 -25.24
N ARG A 151 7.56 -22.80 -25.72
CA ARG A 151 8.44 -22.74 -26.89
C ARG A 151 9.19 -21.40 -26.99
N ALA A 152 10.46 -21.44 -26.60
CA ALA A 152 11.59 -20.69 -27.15
C ALA A 152 11.71 -19.14 -27.08
N GLN A 153 10.73 -18.32 -26.65
CA GLN A 153 10.91 -16.83 -26.67
C GLN A 153 10.67 -16.03 -25.37
N THR A 154 10.33 -16.66 -24.23
CA THR A 154 9.69 -15.95 -23.10
C THR A 154 10.37 -16.06 -21.72
N SER A 155 11.59 -16.60 -21.62
CA SER A 155 12.22 -16.86 -20.31
C SER A 155 12.50 -15.58 -19.49
N GLY A 156 12.97 -14.51 -20.13
CA GLY A 156 13.31 -13.25 -19.45
C GLY A 156 12.07 -12.47 -18.95
N THR A 157 11.09 -12.25 -19.83
CA THR A 157 9.87 -11.49 -19.51
C THR A 157 8.96 -12.24 -18.52
N SER A 158 8.83 -13.57 -18.67
CA SER A 158 8.06 -14.39 -17.73
C SER A 158 8.72 -14.46 -16.35
N LYS A 159 10.06 -14.60 -16.29
CA LYS A 159 10.80 -14.57 -15.01
C LYS A 159 10.65 -13.22 -14.30
N ARG A 160 10.76 -12.11 -15.03
CA ARG A 160 10.54 -10.76 -14.50
C ARG A 160 9.12 -10.56 -13.96
N ALA A 161 8.10 -11.06 -14.65
CA ALA A 161 6.72 -11.01 -14.19
C ALA A 161 6.55 -11.79 -12.87
N HIS A 162 7.11 -12.99 -12.78
CA HIS A 162 7.08 -13.80 -11.55
C HIS A 162 7.78 -13.10 -10.38
N THR A 163 8.99 -12.56 -10.61
CA THR A 163 9.73 -11.80 -9.59
C THR A 163 8.95 -10.56 -9.15
N SER A 164 8.34 -9.83 -10.10
CA SER A 164 7.49 -8.66 -9.81
C SER A 164 6.37 -9.02 -8.85
N ILE A 165 5.65 -10.10 -9.17
CA ILE A 165 4.53 -10.61 -8.38
C ILE A 165 5.02 -10.97 -6.98
N THR A 166 6.04 -11.81 -6.86
CA THR A 166 6.59 -12.25 -5.56
C THR A 166 7.05 -11.10 -4.68
N ILE A 167 7.73 -10.09 -5.23
CA ILE A 167 8.17 -8.94 -4.43
C ILE A 167 6.95 -8.12 -3.98
N THR A 168 5.97 -7.87 -4.87
CA THR A 168 4.77 -7.13 -4.48
C THR A 168 3.89 -7.86 -3.47
N THR A 169 3.80 -9.19 -3.54
CA THR A 169 3.07 -9.99 -2.56
C THR A 169 3.76 -9.96 -1.21
N LEU A 170 5.09 -10.07 -1.19
CA LEU A 170 5.87 -9.97 0.05
C LEU A 170 5.71 -8.58 0.69
N ALA A 171 5.77 -7.51 -0.11
CA ALA A 171 5.59 -6.14 0.38
C ALA A 171 4.18 -5.93 0.98
N MET A 172 3.13 -6.44 0.32
CA MET A 172 1.76 -6.37 0.84
C MET A 172 1.55 -7.20 2.11
N ILE A 173 2.10 -8.41 2.18
CA ILE A 173 2.02 -9.25 3.39
C ILE A 173 2.69 -8.53 4.56
N THR A 174 3.90 -8.00 4.37
CA THR A 174 4.61 -7.25 5.41
C THR A 174 3.81 -6.04 5.88
N PHE A 175 3.15 -5.31 4.99
CA PHE A 175 2.27 -4.20 5.37
C PHE A 175 1.09 -4.64 6.25
N TYR A 176 0.35 -5.68 5.86
CA TYR A 176 -0.79 -6.16 6.64
C TYR A 176 -0.35 -6.76 7.98
N VAL A 177 0.76 -7.50 8.01
CA VAL A 177 1.31 -8.09 9.24
C VAL A 177 1.80 -7.01 10.19
N THR A 178 2.53 -5.99 9.72
CA THR A 178 3.03 -4.90 10.58
C THR A 178 1.90 -4.02 11.13
N ASN A 179 0.86 -3.72 10.33
CA ASN A 179 -0.31 -2.99 10.83
C ASN A 179 -1.17 -3.85 11.76
N GLY A 180 -1.31 -5.14 11.48
CA GLY A 180 -2.07 -6.08 12.31
C GLY A 180 -1.39 -6.32 13.65
N SER A 181 -0.07 -6.54 13.67
CA SER A 181 0.70 -6.73 14.90
C SER A 181 0.66 -5.47 15.77
N PHE A 182 0.76 -4.27 15.18
CA PHE A 182 0.59 -3.01 15.90
C PHE A 182 -0.80 -2.92 16.56
N LEU A 183 -1.87 -3.28 15.85
CA LEU A 183 -3.23 -3.21 16.40
C LEU A 183 -3.48 -4.23 17.50
N LEU A 184 -3.00 -5.46 17.33
CA LEU A 184 -3.10 -6.50 18.37
C LEU A 184 -2.34 -6.08 19.62
N MET A 185 -1.10 -5.58 19.46
CA MET A 185 -0.33 -5.04 20.58
C MET A 185 -1.04 -3.86 21.25
N TYR A 186 -1.67 -2.97 20.47
CA TYR A 186 -2.47 -1.89 21.00
C TYR A 186 -3.70 -2.37 21.78
N ILE A 187 -4.36 -3.45 21.37
CA ILE A 187 -5.57 -3.95 22.04
C ILE A 187 -5.22 -4.68 23.34
N PHE A 188 -4.22 -5.56 23.31
CA PHE A 188 -3.87 -6.40 24.46
C PHE A 188 -3.01 -5.69 25.51
N TYR A 189 -2.14 -4.76 25.10
CA TYR A 189 -1.14 -4.15 25.99
C TYR A 189 -1.34 -2.64 26.21
N TYR A 190 -2.54 -2.12 25.92
CA TYR A 190 -2.83 -0.72 26.15
C TYR A 190 -2.61 -0.32 27.61
N GLY A 191 -1.59 0.49 27.90
CA GLY A 191 -1.36 1.08 29.21
C GLY A 191 -0.56 0.23 30.21
N THR A 192 -0.10 -0.97 29.84
CA THR A 192 0.66 -1.84 30.75
C THR A 192 2.15 -1.92 30.43
N ASN A 193 2.54 -2.08 29.15
CA ASN A 193 3.92 -2.37 28.76
C ASN A 193 4.48 -1.41 27.68
N SER A 194 5.77 -1.11 27.78
CA SER A 194 6.52 -0.26 26.85
C SER A 194 6.70 -0.84 25.43
N TYR A 195 6.36 -2.13 25.23
CA TYR A 195 6.47 -2.82 23.95
C TYR A 195 5.62 -2.21 22.82
N PHE A 196 4.48 -1.59 23.17
CA PHE A 196 3.61 -0.90 22.21
C PHE A 196 4.36 0.21 21.45
N SER A 197 5.30 0.89 22.12
CA SER A 197 6.07 1.99 21.52
C SER A 197 7.02 1.51 20.43
N TYR A 198 7.57 0.30 20.54
CA TYR A 198 8.42 -0.29 19.50
C TYR A 198 7.60 -0.69 18.27
N ALA A 199 6.41 -1.24 18.47
CA ALA A 199 5.51 -1.58 17.36
C ALA A 199 5.11 -0.33 16.54
N GLU A 200 4.98 0.83 17.20
CA GLU A 200 4.70 2.09 16.51
C GLU A 200 5.85 2.55 15.60
N ILE A 201 7.10 2.26 15.96
CA ILE A 201 8.29 2.60 15.16
C ILE A 201 8.37 1.72 13.90
N ILE A 202 8.00 0.45 14.00
CA ILE A 202 8.07 -0.51 12.89
C ILE A 202 7.01 -0.21 11.83
N ARG A 203 5.85 0.29 12.23
CA ARG A 203 4.68 0.49 11.37
C ARG A 203 4.95 1.37 10.13
N PRO A 204 5.60 2.54 10.22
CA PRO A 204 5.99 3.34 9.05
C PRO A 204 6.80 2.56 8.02
N PHE A 205 7.76 1.72 8.44
CA PHE A 205 8.56 0.92 7.51
C PHE A 205 7.71 -0.09 6.74
N GLY A 206 6.70 -0.69 7.36
CA GLY A 206 5.76 -1.56 6.68
C GLY A 206 4.91 -0.83 5.63
N ASN A 207 4.48 0.40 5.95
CA ASN A 207 3.76 1.27 5.01
C ASN A 207 4.64 1.71 3.84
N ASP A 208 5.88 2.12 4.13
CA ASP A 208 6.85 2.58 3.13
C ASP A 208 7.27 1.43 2.21
N LEU A 209 7.43 0.21 2.74
CA LEU A 209 7.71 -0.96 1.93
C LEU A 209 6.61 -1.17 0.88
N GLN A 210 5.35 -1.07 1.29
CA GLN A 210 4.24 -1.26 0.36
C GLN A 210 4.13 -0.13 -0.65
N THR A 211 4.28 1.13 -0.26
CA THR A 211 4.16 2.26 -1.20
C THR A 211 5.38 2.32 -2.12
N CYS A 212 6.59 2.39 -1.58
CA CYS A 212 7.80 2.61 -2.37
C CYS A 212 8.22 1.37 -3.16
N VAL A 213 8.28 0.18 -2.54
CA VAL A 213 8.78 -1.03 -3.22
C VAL A 213 7.82 -1.47 -4.31
N VAL A 214 6.51 -1.41 -4.08
CA VAL A 214 5.54 -1.81 -5.11
C VAL A 214 5.61 -0.88 -6.33
N THR A 215 5.74 0.44 -6.12
CA THR A 215 5.90 1.40 -7.23
C THR A 215 7.21 1.19 -7.97
N TRP A 216 8.32 0.98 -7.27
CA TRP A 216 9.62 0.70 -7.89
C TRP A 216 9.61 -0.61 -8.69
N VAL A 217 9.06 -1.67 -8.11
CA VAL A 217 8.94 -2.96 -8.79
C VAL A 217 8.08 -2.82 -10.04
N PHE A 218 6.96 -2.10 -9.96
CA PHE A 218 6.13 -1.85 -11.14
C PHE A 218 6.89 -1.05 -12.21
N TYR A 219 7.59 0.02 -11.84
CA TYR A 219 8.41 0.80 -12.75
C TYR A 219 9.47 -0.05 -13.46
N LEU A 220 10.19 -0.89 -12.72
CA LEU A 220 11.26 -1.72 -13.28
C LEU A 220 10.76 -2.90 -14.11
N THR A 221 9.56 -3.40 -13.85
CA THR A 221 9.05 -4.64 -14.47
C THR A 221 8.06 -4.39 -15.61
N HIS A 222 7.44 -3.22 -15.68
CA HIS A 222 6.43 -2.92 -16.69
C HIS A 222 7.08 -2.54 -18.04
N PRO A 223 6.64 -3.15 -19.16
CA PRO A 223 7.24 -2.94 -20.47
C PRO A 223 7.08 -1.50 -21.00
N ALA A 224 6.10 -0.74 -20.52
CA ALA A 224 5.94 0.67 -20.90
C ALA A 224 7.08 1.58 -20.41
N PHE A 225 7.76 1.22 -19.32
CA PHE A 225 8.88 1.99 -18.77
C PHE A 225 10.26 1.44 -19.16
N GLN A 226 10.31 0.21 -19.69
CA GLN A 226 11.51 -0.31 -20.29
C GLN A 226 11.66 0.29 -21.69
N LYS A 227 12.54 1.29 -21.82
CA LYS A 227 13.02 1.75 -23.13
C LYS A 227 13.42 0.52 -23.94
N LYS A 228 12.86 0.36 -25.13
CA LYS A 228 13.37 -0.61 -26.12
C LYS A 228 14.85 -0.27 -26.31
N LYS A 229 15.76 -1.09 -25.78
CA LYS A 229 17.14 -1.16 -26.29
C LYS A 229 17.05 -1.78 -27.68
N SER A 230 16.65 -0.98 -28.64
CA SER A 230 16.66 -1.28 -30.06
C SER A 230 17.26 -0.04 -30.69
N MET A 231 18.37 -0.22 -31.41
CA MET A 231 19.15 0.83 -32.09
C MET A 231 20.33 1.44 -31.28
N ASP A 232 21.27 0.59 -30.86
CA ASP A 232 22.68 1.05 -30.71
C ASP A 232 23.73 -0.05 -31.00
N SER A 233 23.31 -1.28 -31.29
CA SER A 233 24.24 -2.38 -31.63
C SER A 233 24.27 -2.74 -33.12
N ASP A 234 23.24 -2.35 -33.89
CA ASP A 234 23.17 -2.65 -35.34
C ASP A 234 23.87 -1.58 -36.21
N LEU A 235 24.15 -0.38 -35.67
CA LEU A 235 24.89 0.67 -36.39
C LEU A 235 26.42 0.47 -36.36
N ILE A 236 26.95 -0.32 -35.41
CA ILE A 236 28.39 -0.57 -35.31
C ILE A 236 28.82 -1.76 -36.18
N PHE A 237 27.92 -2.68 -36.52
CA PHE A 237 28.25 -3.85 -37.36
C PHE A 237 28.02 -3.62 -38.87
N SER A 238 27.28 -2.58 -39.25
CA SER A 238 27.01 -2.30 -40.67
C SER A 238 28.08 -1.46 -41.36
N THR A 239 28.98 -0.80 -40.62
CA THR A 239 30.07 0.00 -41.20
C THR A 239 31.36 -0.81 -41.44
N SER A 240 31.53 -1.95 -40.78
CA SER A 240 32.72 -2.81 -40.97
C SER A 240 32.57 -3.80 -42.14
N SER A 241 31.34 -4.15 -42.54
CA SER A 241 31.07 -5.06 -43.65
C SER A 241 30.97 -4.37 -45.02
N PHE A 242 30.72 -3.06 -45.06
CA PHE A 242 30.68 -2.28 -46.30
C PHE A 242 32.07 -1.86 -46.79
N ARG A 243 33.04 -1.65 -45.87
CA ARG A 243 34.39 -1.21 -46.26
C ARG A 243 35.26 -2.31 -46.88
N ARG A 244 34.94 -3.59 -46.66
CA ARG A 244 35.73 -4.71 -47.20
C ARG A 244 35.32 -5.14 -48.62
N ARG A 245 34.29 -4.51 -49.21
CA ARG A 245 33.80 -4.83 -50.56
C ARG A 245 34.17 -3.81 -51.64
N VAL A 246 34.84 -2.71 -51.28
CA VAL A 246 35.24 -1.65 -52.22
C VAL A 246 36.70 -1.79 -52.68
N ASP A 247 37.55 -2.52 -51.97
CA ASP A 247 38.97 -2.71 -52.34
C ASP A 247 39.25 -3.93 -53.24
N ILE A 248 38.23 -4.55 -53.87
CA ILE A 248 38.41 -5.68 -54.83
C ILE A 248 37.91 -5.34 -56.24
N SER A 249 37.62 -4.07 -56.52
CA SER A 249 37.27 -3.66 -57.88
C SER A 249 37.82 -2.27 -58.17
N ILE A 250 39.10 -2.23 -58.57
CA ILE A 250 39.70 -1.44 -59.65
C ILE A 250 40.98 -2.16 -60.04
#